data_AF-A0A4E9EWV9-F1
#
_entry.id   AF-A0A4E9EWV9-F1
#
_cell.length_a   1.000
_cell.length_b   1.000
_cell.length_c   1.000
_cell.angle_alpha   90.00
_cell.angle_beta   90.00
_cell.angle_gamma   90.00
#
_symmetry.space_group_name_H-M   'P 1'
#
loop_
_entity.id
_entity.type
_entity.pdbx_description
1 polymer ?
#
loop_
_entity_poly.entity_id
_entity_poly.type
_entity_poly.pdbx_seq_one_letter_code
_entity_poly.pdbx_strand_id
1 'polypeptide(L)'
;MSTFNPVDLWKHSLLNSKVSSAGSDVNTTPLFLTSPIISSFSGDANYLRKVFKAWPIKLEKKAVFWPAHATFIACGTAGVIIGIRVNSYTFLGNANHSYFKSLRKCPRLTWLIALYSSGLFYFGINENTVSRYLYSHGDLCNTCLVLGSITTALLGGLCFPMLSTPYLTAAAAILQGDDNAIPKLRKTNNWLSYLFRWKVGVNACRGILLPITLGLSAVSGISMYIRLWGRQRIMDTLSVEPGFVAEVDE
;
A
#
# COMPACT_ATOMS: atom_id res chain seq x y z
N MET A 1 -38.67 -9.20 21.68
CA MET A 1 -37.73 -9.54 20.60
C MET A 1 -36.50 -10.16 21.24
N SER A 2 -36.32 -11.48 21.16
CA SER A 2 -35.14 -12.13 21.75
C SER A 2 -33.91 -11.78 20.90
N THR A 3 -33.06 -10.93 21.43
CA THR A 3 -31.73 -10.63 20.91
C THR A 3 -30.89 -11.91 20.99
N PHE A 4 -30.77 -12.64 19.89
CA PHE A 4 -29.87 -13.79 19.82
C PHE A 4 -28.44 -13.31 20.07
N ASN A 5 -27.82 -13.83 21.12
CA ASN A 5 -26.43 -13.55 21.45
C ASN A 5 -25.54 -14.08 20.29
N PRO A 6 -24.58 -13.28 19.78
CA PRO A 6 -23.68 -13.71 18.70
C PRO A 6 -22.91 -15.00 19.02
N VAL A 7 -22.66 -15.29 20.29
CA VAL A 7 -22.02 -16.55 20.73
C VAL A 7 -22.91 -17.77 20.47
N ASP A 8 -24.23 -17.63 20.62
CA ASP A 8 -25.18 -18.72 20.38
C ASP A 8 -25.32 -19.02 18.88
N LEU A 9 -25.27 -17.97 18.03
CA LEU A 9 -25.21 -18.14 16.57
C LEU A 9 -23.95 -18.89 16.14
N TRP A 10 -22.79 -18.58 16.75
CA TRP A 10 -21.54 -19.27 16.44
C TRP A 10 -21.58 -20.74 16.85
N LYS A 11 -22.05 -21.04 18.08
CA LYS A 11 -22.24 -22.42 18.55
C LYS A 11 -23.21 -23.21 17.66
N HIS A 12 -24.32 -22.59 17.23
CA HIS A 12 -25.24 -23.23 16.29
C HIS A 12 -24.61 -23.54 14.94
N SER A 13 -23.75 -22.66 14.41
CA SER A 13 -23.06 -22.92 13.14
C SER A 13 -22.07 -24.10 13.25
N LEU A 14 -21.40 -24.24 14.40
CA LEU A 14 -20.49 -25.34 14.70
C LEU A 14 -21.21 -26.67 14.94
N LEU A 15 -22.42 -26.62 15.52
CA LEU A 15 -23.26 -27.80 15.70
C LEU A 15 -23.84 -28.27 14.36
N ASN A 16 -24.25 -27.35 13.49
CA ASN A 16 -24.79 -27.68 12.17
C ASN A 16 -23.70 -28.22 11.21
N SER A 17 -22.44 -27.85 11.37
CA SER A 17 -21.36 -28.38 10.53
C SER A 17 -20.98 -29.83 10.83
N LYS A 18 -21.44 -30.40 11.96
CA LYS A 18 -21.22 -31.80 12.33
C LYS A 18 -22.41 -32.72 12.04
N VAL A 19 -23.47 -32.24 11.38
CA VAL A 19 -24.52 -33.12 10.88
C VAL A 19 -24.03 -33.76 9.57
N SER A 20 -23.73 -35.04 9.67
CA SER A 20 -23.28 -35.93 8.61
C SER A 20 -24.37 -36.11 7.54
N SER A 21 -24.07 -35.75 6.29
CA SER A 21 -24.77 -36.28 5.13
C SER A 21 -23.81 -37.12 4.30
N ALA A 22 -24.08 -38.42 4.31
CA ALA A 22 -23.64 -39.38 3.30
C ALA A 22 -24.25 -39.01 1.94
N GLY A 23 -23.50 -39.21 0.86
CA GLY A 23 -24.02 -39.09 -0.51
C GLY A 23 -23.07 -38.39 -1.46
N SER A 24 -22.32 -39.19 -2.21
CA SER A 24 -22.00 -39.04 -3.65
C SER A 24 -22.31 -37.68 -4.30
N ASP A 25 -21.26 -36.98 -4.75
CA ASP A 25 -20.91 -36.91 -6.17
C ASP A 25 -19.81 -35.88 -6.41
N VAL A 26 -18.83 -36.29 -7.22
CA VAL A 26 -17.71 -35.49 -7.71
C VAL A 26 -18.27 -34.44 -8.67
N ASN A 27 -18.72 -33.31 -8.12
CA ASN A 27 -19.02 -32.13 -8.91
C ASN A 27 -17.85 -31.15 -8.81
N THR A 28 -17.13 -31.05 -9.92
CA THR A 28 -16.19 -29.98 -10.27
C THR A 28 -16.71 -28.62 -9.79
N THR A 29 -16.21 -28.15 -8.66
CA THR A 29 -16.44 -26.77 -8.23
C THR A 29 -15.62 -25.85 -9.13
N PRO A 30 -16.25 -24.90 -9.85
CA PRO A 30 -15.51 -23.95 -10.67
C PRO A 30 -14.66 -23.06 -9.75
N LEU A 31 -13.40 -22.91 -10.15
CA LEU A 31 -12.31 -22.19 -9.45
C LEU A 31 -12.63 -20.72 -9.07
N PHE A 32 -13.78 -20.19 -9.48
CA PHE A 32 -14.21 -18.81 -9.25
C PHE A 32 -15.36 -18.63 -8.26
N LEU A 33 -15.82 -19.70 -7.60
CA LEU A 33 -16.85 -19.61 -6.55
C LEU A 33 -16.39 -20.22 -5.21
N THR A 34 -15.13 -20.01 -4.82
CA THR A 34 -14.85 -19.97 -3.38
C THR A 34 -15.62 -18.80 -2.81
N SER A 35 -16.76 -19.10 -2.19
CA SER A 35 -17.60 -18.21 -1.40
C SER A 35 -16.74 -17.23 -0.59
N PRO A 36 -17.04 -15.92 -0.59
CA PRO A 36 -16.23 -14.96 0.12
C PRO A 36 -16.36 -15.23 1.62
N ILE A 37 -15.36 -15.90 2.22
CA ILE A 37 -15.15 -15.94 3.69
C ILE A 37 -14.68 -14.53 4.16
N ILE A 38 -15.19 -13.46 3.55
CA ILE A 38 -14.64 -12.11 3.65
C ILE A 38 -15.51 -11.19 4.53
N SER A 39 -16.71 -11.64 4.93
CA SER A 39 -17.63 -10.83 5.76
C SER A 39 -17.28 -10.81 7.25
N SER A 40 -16.71 -11.86 7.83
CA SER A 40 -16.30 -11.86 9.26
C SER A 40 -15.12 -10.92 9.52
N PHE A 41 -14.15 -10.88 8.60
CA PHE A 41 -12.91 -10.12 8.78
C PHE A 41 -13.10 -8.60 8.92
N SER A 42 -14.11 -7.98 8.30
CA SER A 42 -14.27 -6.52 8.38
C SER A 42 -14.76 -6.02 9.75
N GLY A 43 -15.63 -6.78 10.40
CA GLY A 43 -16.06 -6.46 11.78
C GLY A 43 -14.88 -6.62 12.74
N ASP A 44 -14.19 -7.74 12.61
CA ASP A 44 -12.99 -8.11 13.37
C ASP A 44 -11.84 -7.11 13.22
N ALA A 45 -11.60 -6.61 12.00
CA ALA A 45 -10.51 -5.67 11.74
C ALA A 45 -10.73 -4.32 12.41
N ASN A 46 -11.97 -3.83 12.41
CA ASN A 46 -12.29 -2.59 13.10
C ASN A 46 -12.21 -2.76 14.62
N TYR A 47 -12.65 -3.91 15.13
CA TYR A 47 -12.54 -4.28 16.53
C TYR A 47 -11.09 -4.33 17.00
N LEU A 48 -10.25 -5.16 16.37
CA LEU A 48 -8.83 -5.28 16.72
C LEU A 48 -8.09 -3.96 16.59
N ARG A 49 -8.44 -3.13 15.59
CA ARG A 49 -7.87 -1.79 15.47
C ARG A 49 -8.26 -0.88 16.63
N LYS A 50 -9.46 -0.99 17.19
CA LYS A 50 -9.86 -0.27 18.42
C LYS A 50 -9.07 -0.77 19.63
N VAL A 51 -8.97 -2.08 19.83
CA VAL A 51 -8.19 -2.70 20.91
C VAL A 51 -6.72 -2.25 20.85
N PHE A 52 -6.08 -2.33 19.67
CA PHE A 52 -4.69 -1.92 19.51
C PHE A 52 -4.51 -0.40 19.72
N LYS A 53 -5.52 0.41 19.41
CA LYS A 53 -5.49 1.86 19.70
C LYS A 53 -5.68 2.15 21.19
N ALA A 54 -6.53 1.39 21.89
CA ALA A 54 -6.74 1.51 23.33
C ALA A 54 -5.59 0.91 24.16
N TRP A 55 -4.69 0.15 23.52
CA TRP A 55 -3.63 -0.59 24.19
C TRP A 55 -2.77 0.28 25.13
N PRO A 56 -2.59 -0.13 26.41
CA PRO A 56 -1.90 0.68 27.42
C PRO A 56 -0.39 0.75 27.20
N ILE A 57 0.22 -0.30 26.65
CA ILE A 57 1.67 -0.35 26.42
C ILE A 57 2.04 0.48 25.19
N LYS A 58 2.54 1.70 25.43
CA LYS A 58 2.89 2.67 24.37
C LYS A 58 3.87 2.12 23.33
N LEU A 59 4.81 1.26 23.73
CA LEU A 59 5.82 0.71 22.85
C LEU A 59 5.22 -0.26 21.81
N GLU A 60 4.37 -1.18 22.25
CA GLU A 60 3.68 -2.14 21.39
C GLU A 60 2.67 -1.44 20.48
N LYS A 61 1.90 -0.50 21.04
CA LYS A 61 1.00 0.37 20.27
C LYS A 61 1.75 1.13 19.17
N LYS A 62 2.88 1.76 19.50
CA LYS A 62 3.71 2.46 18.50
C LYS A 62 4.29 1.51 17.46
N ALA A 63 4.72 0.31 17.85
CA ALA A 63 5.26 -0.69 16.93
C ALA A 63 4.24 -1.11 15.85
N VAL A 64 2.94 -1.16 16.19
CA VAL A 64 1.88 -1.53 15.23
C VAL A 64 1.54 -0.41 14.23
N PHE A 65 1.48 0.85 14.68
CA PHE A 65 1.01 1.96 13.84
C PHE A 65 2.13 2.80 13.21
N TRP A 66 3.23 3.03 13.92
CA TRP A 66 4.26 3.98 13.49
C TRP A 66 5.05 3.55 12.25
N PRO A 67 5.47 2.28 12.08
CA PRO A 67 6.27 1.90 10.93
C PRO A 67 5.55 2.04 9.58
N ALA A 68 4.21 2.01 9.59
CA ALA A 68 3.43 2.29 8.37
C ALA A 68 3.67 3.72 7.87
N HIS A 69 3.83 4.69 8.78
CA HIS A 69 4.17 6.07 8.43
C HIS A 69 5.60 6.19 7.88
N ALA A 70 6.56 5.42 8.42
CA ALA A 70 7.92 5.41 7.89
C ALA A 70 7.94 4.94 6.42
N THR A 71 7.19 3.88 6.10
CA THR A 71 7.06 3.40 4.72
C THR A 71 6.32 4.39 3.82
N PHE A 72 5.25 5.04 4.33
CA PHE A 72 4.55 6.11 3.61
C PHE A 72 5.48 7.27 3.26
N ILE A 73 6.28 7.75 4.22
CA ILE A 73 7.26 8.83 4.00
C ILE A 73 8.30 8.38 2.98
N ALA A 74 8.81 7.14 3.06
CA ALA A 74 9.77 6.61 2.11
C ALA A 74 9.20 6.51 0.68
N CYS A 75 7.94 6.10 0.51
CA CYS A 75 7.27 6.09 -0.80
C CYS A 75 7.08 7.51 -1.33
N GLY A 76 6.73 8.45 -0.46
CA GLY A 76 6.61 9.86 -0.81
C GLY A 76 7.94 10.46 -1.28
N THR A 77 9.02 10.25 -0.55
CA THR A 77 10.36 10.74 -0.92
C THR A 77 10.88 10.08 -2.20
N ALA A 78 10.65 8.78 -2.39
CA ALA A 78 10.93 8.09 -3.65
C ALA A 78 10.16 8.72 -4.82
N GLY A 79 8.87 9.01 -4.63
CA GLY A 79 8.03 9.72 -5.60
C GLY A 79 8.58 11.10 -5.97
N VAL A 80 9.09 11.87 -4.99
CA VAL A 80 9.75 13.17 -5.25
C VAL A 80 11.03 13.00 -6.05
N ILE A 81 11.89 12.03 -5.70
CA ILE A 81 13.16 11.79 -6.41
C ILE A 81 12.89 11.42 -7.87
N ILE A 82 11.94 10.50 -8.10
CA ILE A 82 11.48 10.11 -9.45
C ILE A 82 10.91 11.33 -10.18
N GLY A 83 10.03 12.07 -9.50
CA GLY A 83 9.46 13.34 -9.93
C GLY A 83 10.51 14.29 -10.51
N ILE A 84 11.52 14.62 -9.70
CA ILE A 84 12.60 15.55 -10.08
C ILE A 84 13.43 15.00 -11.25
N ARG A 85 13.74 13.70 -11.26
CA ARG A 85 14.54 13.08 -12.33
C ARG A 85 13.83 13.05 -13.68
N VAL A 86 12.55 12.72 -13.70
CA VAL A 86 11.75 12.74 -14.94
C VAL A 86 11.61 14.18 -15.43
N ASN A 87 11.43 15.13 -14.50
CA ASN A 87 11.38 16.55 -14.81
C ASN A 87 12.70 17.05 -15.43
N SER A 88 13.84 16.73 -14.83
CA SER A 88 15.16 17.11 -15.36
C SER A 88 15.45 16.45 -16.70
N TYR A 89 15.07 15.19 -16.88
CA TYR A 89 15.18 14.53 -18.18
C TYR A 89 14.31 15.19 -19.26
N THR A 90 13.09 15.60 -18.92
CA THR A 90 12.14 16.20 -19.87
C THR A 90 12.53 17.62 -20.25
N PHE A 91 12.84 18.48 -19.27
CA PHE A 91 13.08 19.92 -19.51
C PHE A 91 14.55 20.28 -19.73
N LEU A 92 15.49 19.52 -19.16
CA LEU A 92 16.94 19.79 -19.26
C LEU A 92 17.67 18.79 -20.15
N GLY A 93 16.99 17.75 -20.65
CA GLY A 93 17.58 16.70 -21.49
C GLY A 93 18.52 15.74 -20.76
N ASN A 94 18.77 15.94 -19.45
CA ASN A 94 19.65 15.10 -18.66
C ASN A 94 19.07 14.83 -17.26
N ALA A 95 18.91 13.54 -16.93
CA ALA A 95 18.38 13.09 -15.64
C ALA A 95 19.35 13.31 -14.46
N ASN A 96 20.66 13.42 -14.74
CA ASN A 96 21.71 13.50 -13.72
C ASN A 96 22.03 14.94 -13.26
N HIS A 97 21.18 15.92 -13.58
CA HIS A 97 21.32 17.25 -13.00
C HIS A 97 21.11 17.23 -11.47
N SER A 98 21.90 18.06 -10.78
CA SER A 98 21.73 18.27 -9.33
C SER A 98 20.28 18.58 -8.98
N TYR A 99 19.73 17.88 -7.99
CA TYR A 99 18.33 17.99 -7.57
C TYR A 99 17.93 19.44 -7.28
N PHE A 100 18.80 20.21 -6.62
CA PHE A 100 18.55 21.62 -6.33
C PHE A 100 18.43 22.48 -7.60
N LYS A 101 19.29 22.24 -8.58
CA LYS A 101 19.26 22.95 -9.87
C LYS A 101 18.01 22.59 -10.66
N SER A 102 17.61 21.32 -10.62
CA SER A 102 16.37 20.83 -11.24
C SER A 102 15.13 21.43 -10.57
N LEU A 103 15.09 21.54 -9.25
CA LEU A 103 14.00 22.18 -8.51
C LEU A 103 13.83 23.68 -8.82
N ARG A 104 14.93 24.36 -9.14
CA ARG A 104 14.92 25.79 -9.50
C ARG A 104 14.53 26.03 -10.96
N LYS A 105 14.91 25.14 -11.87
CA LYS A 105 14.70 25.32 -13.33
C LYS A 105 13.43 24.67 -13.86
N CYS A 106 13.00 23.56 -13.27
CA CYS A 106 11.86 22.79 -13.76
C CYS A 106 10.58 23.13 -12.98
N PRO A 107 9.39 22.89 -13.55
CA PRO A 107 8.12 23.14 -12.86
C PRO A 107 8.01 22.40 -11.54
N ARG A 108 7.58 23.12 -10.49
CA ARG A 108 7.39 22.54 -9.16
C ARG A 108 6.20 21.58 -9.09
N LEU A 109 5.20 21.81 -9.93
CA LEU A 109 3.95 21.06 -9.95
C LEU A 109 4.17 19.55 -10.13
N THR A 110 5.10 19.16 -11.01
CA THR A 110 5.37 17.75 -11.32
C THR A 110 5.75 16.93 -10.08
N TRP A 111 6.74 17.39 -9.31
CA TRP A 111 7.24 16.60 -8.17
C TRP A 111 6.30 16.67 -6.97
N LEU A 112 5.52 17.75 -6.82
CA LEU A 112 4.48 17.87 -5.81
C LEU A 112 3.33 16.89 -6.06
N ILE A 113 2.86 16.79 -7.32
CA ILE A 113 1.83 15.81 -7.66
C ILE A 113 2.40 14.39 -7.59
N ALA A 114 3.66 14.17 -7.97
CA ALA A 114 4.30 12.86 -7.82
C ALA A 114 4.39 12.42 -6.35
N LEU A 115 4.72 13.33 -5.42
CA LEU A 115 4.69 13.08 -3.97
C LEU A 115 3.28 12.67 -3.52
N TYR A 116 2.28 13.47 -3.86
CA TYR A 116 0.91 13.28 -3.41
C TYR A 116 0.31 11.99 -3.97
N SER A 117 0.49 11.76 -5.28
CA SER A 117 -0.05 10.60 -5.97
C SER A 117 0.64 9.30 -5.55
N SER A 118 1.96 9.31 -5.31
CA SER A 118 2.70 8.19 -4.70
C SER A 118 2.15 7.84 -3.30
N GLY A 119 2.03 8.85 -2.43
CA GLY A 119 1.55 8.67 -1.07
C GLY A 119 0.12 8.14 -1.01
N LEU A 120 -0.81 8.75 -1.76
CA LEU A 120 -2.20 8.30 -1.81
C LEU A 120 -2.33 6.88 -2.36
N PHE A 121 -1.61 6.56 -3.44
CA PHE A 121 -1.68 5.25 -4.05
C PHE A 121 -1.12 4.17 -3.11
N TYR A 122 0.02 4.43 -2.47
CA TYR A 122 0.54 3.54 -1.43
C TYR A 122 -0.48 3.37 -0.28
N PHE A 123 -1.05 4.46 0.23
CA PHE A 123 -2.04 4.40 1.31
C PHE A 123 -3.25 3.54 0.93
N GLY A 124 -3.82 3.75 -0.26
CA GLY A 124 -4.96 2.98 -0.76
C GLY A 124 -4.67 1.50 -0.93
N ILE A 125 -3.51 1.13 -1.47
CA ILE A 125 -3.15 -0.29 -1.61
C ILE A 125 -2.82 -0.90 -0.25
N ASN A 126 -2.03 -0.22 0.58
CA ASN A 126 -1.66 -0.73 1.91
C ASN A 126 -2.90 -0.95 2.79
N GLU A 127 -3.89 -0.05 2.77
CA GLU A 127 -5.11 -0.25 3.57
C GLU A 127 -5.89 -1.49 3.10
N ASN A 128 -6.00 -1.70 1.78
CA ASN A 128 -6.77 -2.79 1.21
C ASN A 128 -6.07 -4.17 1.27
N THR A 129 -4.74 -4.20 1.20
CA THR A 129 -3.97 -5.46 1.04
C THR A 129 -3.16 -5.84 2.27
N VAL A 130 -2.82 -4.89 3.13
CA VAL A 130 -1.92 -5.12 4.28
C VAL A 130 -2.67 -4.86 5.58
N SER A 131 -3.22 -3.65 5.77
CA SER A 131 -3.93 -3.30 7.00
C SER A 131 -5.10 -4.24 7.25
N ARG A 132 -5.87 -4.57 6.21
CA ARG A 132 -7.01 -5.49 6.31
C ARG A 132 -6.65 -6.85 6.94
N TYR A 133 -5.51 -7.43 6.55
CA TYR A 133 -5.05 -8.72 7.07
C TYR A 133 -4.24 -8.58 8.36
N LEU A 134 -3.51 -7.49 8.56
CA LEU A 134 -2.79 -7.28 9.82
C LEU A 134 -3.76 -7.23 11.00
N TYR A 135 -4.92 -6.61 10.81
CA TYR A 135 -5.96 -6.50 11.82
C TYR A 135 -6.99 -7.64 11.78
N SER A 136 -6.77 -8.74 11.06
CA SER A 136 -7.67 -9.90 11.16
C SER A 136 -7.34 -10.79 12.36
N HIS A 137 -8.37 -11.46 12.92
CA HIS A 137 -8.17 -12.59 13.82
C HIS A 137 -7.60 -13.80 13.07
N GLY A 138 -6.93 -14.68 13.82
CA GLY A 138 -6.35 -15.93 13.30
C GLY A 138 -4.87 -15.85 12.98
N ASP A 139 -4.38 -16.99 12.49
CA ASP A 139 -3.00 -17.20 12.09
C ASP A 139 -2.67 -16.40 10.82
N LEU A 140 -1.61 -15.59 10.90
CA LEU A 140 -1.14 -14.80 9.78
C LEU A 140 0.02 -15.49 9.08
N CYS A 141 0.00 -15.46 7.74
CA CYS A 141 1.22 -15.71 6.97
C CYS A 141 2.15 -14.50 7.07
N ASN A 142 3.07 -14.51 8.04
CA ASN A 142 4.06 -13.44 8.25
C ASN A 142 4.86 -13.14 6.96
N THR A 143 5.31 -14.18 6.26
CA THR A 143 6.05 -14.05 4.99
C THR A 143 5.20 -13.36 3.91
N CYS A 144 3.92 -13.71 3.82
CA CYS A 144 3.00 -13.13 2.84
C CYS A 144 2.74 -11.64 3.14
N LEU A 145 2.64 -11.26 4.41
CA LEU A 145 2.46 -9.85 4.81
C LEU A 145 3.73 -9.02 4.56
N VAL A 146 4.92 -9.58 4.81
CA VAL A 146 6.19 -8.92 4.49
C VAL A 146 6.32 -8.74 2.98
N LEU A 147 6.08 -9.79 2.19
CA LEU A 147 6.14 -9.71 0.72
C LEU A 147 5.06 -8.77 0.16
N GLY A 148 3.85 -8.80 0.73
CA GLY A 148 2.77 -7.89 0.41
C GLY A 148 3.19 -6.44 0.66
N SER A 149 3.72 -6.13 1.84
CA SER A 149 4.24 -4.79 2.20
C SER A 149 5.34 -4.30 1.25
N ILE A 150 6.28 -5.17 0.89
CA ILE A 150 7.34 -4.83 -0.08
C ILE A 150 6.72 -4.55 -1.45
N THR A 151 5.80 -5.40 -1.90
CA THR A 151 5.13 -5.25 -3.20
C THR A 151 4.30 -3.98 -3.24
N THR A 152 3.54 -3.65 -2.19
CA THR A 152 2.76 -2.40 -2.13
C THR A 152 3.66 -1.17 -2.12
N ALA A 153 4.77 -1.20 -1.39
CA ALA A 153 5.75 -0.12 -1.36
C ALA A 153 6.43 0.07 -2.73
N LEU A 154 6.77 -1.00 -3.44
CA LEU A 154 7.33 -0.91 -4.79
C LEU A 154 6.29 -0.42 -5.81
N LEU A 155 5.05 -0.90 -5.72
CA LEU A 155 3.97 -0.45 -6.60
C LEU A 155 3.68 1.04 -6.41
N GLY A 156 3.55 1.50 -5.16
CA GLY A 156 3.21 2.88 -4.86
C GLY A 156 4.37 3.86 -4.88
N GLY A 157 5.54 3.48 -4.37
CA GLY A 157 6.71 4.35 -4.31
C GLY A 157 7.56 4.39 -5.58
N LEU A 158 7.50 3.35 -6.42
CA LEU A 158 8.36 3.22 -7.60
C LEU A 158 7.57 3.09 -8.90
N CYS A 159 6.79 2.02 -9.06
CA CYS A 159 6.11 1.73 -10.34
C CYS A 159 5.14 2.85 -10.69
N PHE A 160 4.29 3.25 -9.76
CA PHE A 160 3.27 4.26 -10.01
C PHE A 160 3.86 5.65 -10.34
N PRO A 161 4.83 6.20 -9.59
CA PRO A 161 5.51 7.44 -9.97
C PRO A 161 6.23 7.34 -11.30
N MET A 162 6.87 6.21 -11.60
CA MET A 162 7.57 6.01 -12.88
C MET A 162 6.62 6.01 -14.07
N LEU A 163 5.40 5.49 -13.89
CA LEU A 163 4.36 5.49 -14.91
C LEU A 163 3.65 6.85 -15.01
N SER A 164 3.27 7.46 -13.89
CA SER A 164 2.45 8.68 -13.84
C SER A 164 3.23 9.96 -14.10
N THR A 165 4.46 10.08 -13.59
CA THR A 165 5.25 11.32 -13.67
C THR A 165 5.48 11.80 -15.10
N PRO A 166 5.79 10.96 -16.11
CA PRO A 166 5.93 11.42 -17.51
C PRO A 166 4.66 12.02 -18.11
N TYR A 167 3.48 11.62 -17.62
CA TYR A 167 2.21 12.23 -18.01
C TYR A 167 1.97 13.54 -17.25
N LEU A 168 2.36 13.58 -15.97
CA LEU A 168 2.28 14.79 -15.17
C LEU A 168 3.22 15.89 -15.68
N THR A 169 4.44 15.56 -16.10
CA THR A 169 5.35 16.53 -16.75
C THR A 169 4.76 17.06 -18.05
N ALA A 170 4.15 16.18 -18.85
CA ALA A 170 3.47 16.58 -20.09
C ALA A 170 2.33 17.56 -19.82
N ALA A 171 1.46 17.26 -18.84
CA ALA A 171 0.37 18.13 -18.45
C ALA A 171 0.88 19.47 -17.88
N ALA A 172 1.91 19.44 -17.02
CA ALA A 172 2.51 20.64 -16.47
C ALA A 172 3.13 21.54 -17.56
N ALA A 173 3.79 20.94 -18.55
CA ALA A 173 4.36 21.69 -19.67
C ALA A 173 3.27 22.35 -20.51
N ILE A 174 2.17 21.65 -20.80
CA ILE A 174 1.01 22.20 -21.52
C ILE A 174 0.41 23.40 -20.76
N LEU A 175 0.23 23.26 -19.44
CA LEU A 175 -0.30 24.32 -18.59
C LEU A 175 0.60 25.56 -18.50
N GLN A 176 1.92 25.38 -18.64
CA GLN A 176 2.86 26.50 -18.64
C GLN A 176 2.92 27.27 -19.96
N GLY A 177 2.33 26.73 -21.04
CA GLY A 177 2.38 27.36 -22.36
C GLY A 177 3.79 27.42 -22.96
N ASP A 178 4.72 26.62 -22.45
CA ASP A 178 6.09 26.59 -22.98
C ASP A 178 6.16 25.68 -24.22
N ASP A 179 5.93 26.30 -25.38
CA ASP A 179 6.00 25.64 -26.68
C ASP A 179 7.41 25.07 -26.98
N ASN A 180 8.46 25.61 -26.33
CA ASN A 180 9.86 25.22 -26.54
C ASN A 180 10.34 24.13 -25.59
N ALA A 181 9.81 24.04 -24.36
CA ALA A 181 10.05 22.90 -23.47
C ALA A 181 9.45 21.60 -24.00
N ILE A 182 8.58 21.71 -25.00
CA ILE A 182 7.81 20.66 -25.62
C ILE A 182 8.25 20.46 -27.09
N PRO A 183 9.54 20.24 -27.43
CA PRO A 183 9.90 20.11 -28.84
C PRO A 183 9.28 18.86 -29.51
N LYS A 184 8.74 17.91 -28.72
CA LYS A 184 8.15 16.66 -29.22
C LYS A 184 6.71 16.34 -28.79
N LEU A 185 6.05 17.06 -27.86
CA LEU A 185 4.68 16.67 -27.45
C LEU A 185 3.58 17.14 -28.41
N ARG A 186 3.67 18.36 -28.96
CA ARG A 186 2.65 18.87 -29.91
C ARG A 186 2.75 18.25 -31.30
N LYS A 187 3.93 17.75 -31.70
CA LYS A 187 4.18 17.25 -33.07
C LYS A 187 3.65 15.83 -33.35
N THR A 188 3.32 15.04 -32.34
CA THR A 188 2.83 13.67 -32.57
C THR A 188 1.32 13.59 -32.35
N ASN A 189 0.53 13.63 -33.43
CA ASN A 189 -0.90 13.28 -33.41
C ASN A 189 -1.17 11.80 -33.07
N ASN A 190 -0.14 11.02 -32.75
CA ASN A 190 -0.24 9.60 -32.47
C ASN A 190 -0.51 9.38 -30.97
N TRP A 191 -1.75 9.04 -30.60
CA TRP A 191 -2.11 8.63 -29.24
C TRP A 191 -1.19 7.51 -28.68
N LEU A 192 -0.68 6.63 -29.56
CA LEU A 192 0.30 5.60 -29.20
C LEU A 192 1.62 6.17 -28.66
N SER A 193 2.15 7.25 -29.24
CA SER A 193 3.38 7.86 -28.73
C SER A 193 3.17 8.48 -27.35
N TYR A 194 1.95 8.95 -27.07
CA TYR A 194 1.55 9.42 -25.75
C TYR A 194 1.52 8.26 -24.74
N LEU A 195 0.95 7.10 -25.11
CA LEU A 195 0.94 5.92 -24.23
C LEU A 195 2.34 5.36 -23.92
N PHE A 196 3.29 5.43 -24.86
CA PHE A 196 4.65 4.95 -24.59
C PHE A 196 5.51 5.94 -23.78
N ARG A 197 4.94 7.04 -23.25
CA ARG A 197 5.68 8.00 -22.41
C ARG A 197 6.22 7.41 -21.12
N TRP A 198 5.63 6.35 -20.61
CA TRP A 198 6.16 5.66 -19.43
C TRP A 198 7.62 5.20 -19.64
N LYS A 199 8.04 4.93 -20.89
CA LYS A 199 9.46 4.62 -21.22
C LYS A 199 10.41 5.76 -20.86
N VAL A 200 9.95 7.01 -20.95
CA VAL A 200 10.73 8.19 -20.51
C VAL A 200 10.98 8.13 -19.01
N GLY A 201 9.96 7.75 -18.24
CA GLY A 201 10.08 7.54 -16.79
C GLY A 201 11.12 6.48 -16.46
N VAL A 202 11.02 5.32 -17.09
CA VAL A 202 11.97 4.19 -16.91
C VAL A 202 13.39 4.61 -17.26
N ASN A 203 13.58 5.26 -18.41
CA ASN A 203 14.91 5.66 -18.87
C ASN A 203 15.54 6.72 -17.96
N ALA A 204 14.75 7.69 -17.48
CA ALA A 204 15.22 8.71 -16.54
C ALA A 204 15.62 8.11 -15.17
N CYS A 205 14.92 7.06 -14.74
CA CYS A 205 15.11 6.43 -13.44
C CYS A 205 16.06 5.22 -13.45
N ARG A 206 16.55 4.76 -14.61
CA ARG A 206 17.39 3.56 -14.72
C ARG A 206 18.59 3.54 -13.76
N GLY A 207 19.26 4.68 -13.59
CA GLY A 207 20.43 4.81 -12.69
C GLY A 207 20.11 4.80 -11.19
N ILE A 208 18.86 5.01 -10.79
CA ILE A 208 18.41 5.01 -9.39
C ILE A 208 17.45 3.87 -9.06
N LEU A 209 17.09 3.06 -10.06
CA LEU A 209 16.10 2.00 -9.91
C LEU A 209 16.53 0.99 -8.85
N LEU A 210 17.79 0.52 -8.92
CA LEU A 210 18.35 -0.44 -7.98
C LEU A 210 18.41 0.11 -6.53
N PRO A 211 19.03 1.27 -6.25
CA PRO A 211 19.09 1.77 -4.87
C PRO A 211 17.71 2.12 -4.30
N ILE A 212 16.78 2.63 -5.11
CA ILE A 212 15.40 2.90 -4.63
C ILE A 212 14.68 1.59 -4.33
N THR A 213 14.80 0.57 -5.19
CA THR A 213 14.17 -0.73 -4.98
C THR A 213 14.67 -1.36 -3.68
N LEU A 214 16.00 -1.41 -3.48
CA LEU A 214 16.60 -1.94 -2.26
C LEU A 214 16.22 -1.13 -1.02
N GLY A 215 16.23 0.20 -1.12
CA GLY A 215 15.86 1.09 -0.02
C GLY A 215 14.39 0.92 0.39
N LEU A 216 13.48 0.89 -0.58
CA LEU A 216 12.05 0.68 -0.31
C LEU A 216 11.78 -0.73 0.23
N SER A 217 12.41 -1.76 -0.32
CA SER A 217 12.25 -3.13 0.18
C SER A 217 12.77 -3.28 1.61
N ALA A 218 13.91 -2.65 1.94
CA ALA A 218 14.45 -2.68 3.29
C ALA A 218 13.54 -1.94 4.28
N VAL A 219 13.12 -0.71 3.95
CA VAL A 219 12.24 0.09 4.83
C VAL A 219 10.89 -0.60 5.04
N SER A 220 10.26 -1.09 3.98
CA SER A 220 8.95 -1.75 4.06
C SER A 220 9.02 -3.11 4.75
N GLY A 221 10.09 -3.88 4.53
CA GLY A 221 10.34 -5.16 5.19
C GLY A 221 10.59 -5.00 6.69
N ILE A 222 11.50 -4.11 7.09
CA ILE A 222 11.77 -3.79 8.51
C ILE A 222 10.51 -3.22 9.16
N SER A 223 9.80 -2.32 8.47
CA SER A 223 8.56 -1.74 9.00
C SER A 223 7.49 -2.80 9.24
N MET A 224 7.31 -3.75 8.32
CA MET A 224 6.36 -4.84 8.50
C MET A 224 6.77 -5.78 9.63
N TYR A 225 8.05 -6.12 9.73
CA TYR A 225 8.56 -6.96 10.82
C TYR A 225 8.26 -6.35 12.20
N ILE A 226 8.49 -5.05 12.38
CA ILE A 226 8.18 -4.34 13.63
C ILE A 226 6.66 -4.36 13.92
N ARG A 227 5.82 -4.20 12.88
CA ARG A 227 4.35 -4.27 13.02
C ARG A 227 3.87 -5.65 13.45
N LEU A 228 4.43 -6.70 12.84
CA LEU A 228 4.14 -8.09 13.19
C LEU A 228 4.58 -8.41 14.62
N TRP A 229 5.76 -7.96 15.02
CA TRP A 229 6.23 -8.10 16.40
C TRP A 229 5.30 -7.41 17.40
N GLY A 230 4.90 -6.16 17.12
CA GLY A 230 3.96 -5.43 17.96
C GLY A 230 2.60 -6.11 18.06
N ARG A 231 2.07 -6.62 16.93
CA ARG A 231 0.82 -7.40 16.92
C ARG A 231 0.95 -8.67 17.76
N GLN A 232 2.02 -9.44 17.57
CA GLN A 232 2.21 -10.70 18.27
C GLN A 232 2.21 -10.49 19.79
N ARG A 233 2.95 -9.49 20.28
CA ARG A 233 2.97 -9.14 21.71
C ARG A 233 1.60 -8.82 22.29
N ILE A 234 0.80 -8.05 21.55
CA ILE A 234 -0.55 -7.68 21.97
C ILE A 234 -1.45 -8.93 21.99
N MET A 235 -1.40 -9.75 20.94
CA MET A 235 -2.21 -10.98 20.84
C MET A 235 -1.84 -12.02 21.90
N ASP A 236 -0.55 -12.20 22.18
CA ASP A 236 -0.08 -13.09 23.24
C ASP A 236 -0.63 -12.63 24.60
N THR A 237 -0.61 -11.32 24.87
CA THR A 237 -1.13 -10.75 26.12
C THR A 237 -2.66 -10.88 26.23
N LEU A 238 -3.39 -10.64 25.14
CA LEU A 238 -4.85 -10.83 25.05
C LEU A 238 -5.27 -12.28 25.31
N SER A 239 -4.43 -13.25 24.94
CA SER A 239 -4.72 -14.67 25.19
C SER A 239 -4.59 -15.07 26.66
N VAL A 240 -3.80 -14.32 27.44
CA VAL A 240 -3.56 -14.58 28.88
C VAL A 240 -4.56 -13.84 29.75
N GLU A 241 -4.94 -12.61 29.38
CA GLU A 241 -5.81 -11.74 30.16
C GLU A 241 -7.07 -11.34 29.36
N PRO A 242 -8.10 -12.22 29.29
CA PRO A 242 -9.34 -11.90 28.58
C PRO A 242 -10.16 -10.80 29.26
N GLY A 243 -9.89 -10.46 30.53
CA GLY A 243 -10.61 -9.41 31.26
C GLY A 243 -10.47 -8.03 30.63
N PHE A 244 -9.30 -7.71 30.03
CA PHE A 244 -9.08 -6.44 29.34
C PHE A 244 -9.96 -6.27 28.08
N VAL A 245 -10.36 -7.38 27.47
CA VAL A 245 -11.22 -7.38 26.27
C VAL A 245 -12.62 -6.86 26.61
N ALA A 246 -13.13 -7.21 27.79
CA ALA A 246 -14.46 -6.79 28.25
C ALA A 246 -14.55 -5.27 28.52
N GLU A 247 -13.47 -4.64 28.99
CA GLU A 247 -13.45 -3.20 29.31
C GLU A 247 -13.43 -2.30 28.06
N VAL A 248 -12.95 -2.79 26.90
CA VAL A 248 -12.88 -2.00 25.66
C VAL A 248 -14.22 -1.99 24.89
N ASP A 249 -15.12 -2.93 25.18
CA ASP A 249 -16.45 -3.02 24.56
C ASP A 249 -17.52 -2.15 25.25
N GLU A 250 -17.25 -1.63 26.45
CA GLU A 250 -18.09 -0.62 27.15
C GLU A 250 -17.81 0.81 26.67
#